data_AF-A0A8J3EVC8-F1
#
_entry.id   AF-A0A8J3EVC8-F1
#
_cell.length_a   1.000
_cell.length_b   1.000
_cell.length_c   1.000
_cell.angle_alpha   90.00
_cell.angle_beta   90.00
_cell.angle_gamma   90.00
#
_symmetry.space_group_name_H-M   'P 1'
#
loop_
_entity.id
_entity.type
_entity.pdbx_description
1 polymer ?
#
loop_
_entity_poly.entity_id
_entity_poly.type
_entity_poly.pdbx_seq_one_letter_code
_entity_poly.pdbx_strand_id
1 'polypeptide(L)'
;MTPHNRRQPKSGQTHESEPLLLEYLDLTPASTDLVRSTLAMIDGMRAAGSEVTELIVDRHYSYKRNERWAEELRKRGVRQVLDLRSEDCTGFEDADNARVAAGVPHCPSTPEHLGRLARPGPAEKRPRSLCGPDGADARYDDRMAKLNLFREQIELRQRFALERHGPGNGNPLDSRWGCPAAAGKLGCELRPGTVEAATPLGLPVVEGPADLSPLPKVCTQRTVTLRHQDLQPKLQQEHYWGSHDWEVSYARRSRVEGFFGTLKDASVGNLRRDAFRGDCLGVNGHRDLPGGGRETSPVVDSSSPQPRT
;
A
#
# COMPACT_ATOMS: atom_id res chain seq x y z
N MET A 1 23.03 27.43 -31.65
CA MET A 1 22.93 26.99 -30.25
C MET A 1 21.54 27.37 -29.75
N THR A 2 20.64 26.40 -29.65
CA THR A 2 19.24 26.65 -29.27
C THR A 2 19.09 26.37 -27.78
N PRO A 3 18.53 27.29 -26.97
CA PRO A 3 18.45 27.10 -25.53
C PRO A 3 17.40 26.04 -25.19
N HIS A 4 17.79 25.04 -24.37
CA HIS A 4 16.87 24.05 -23.84
C HIS A 4 15.88 24.70 -22.88
N ASN A 5 14.59 24.50 -23.18
CA ASN A 5 13.46 25.01 -22.43
C ASN A 5 13.34 24.26 -21.09
N ARG A 6 13.89 24.83 -20.01
CA ARG A 6 13.72 24.31 -18.64
C ARG A 6 12.26 24.57 -18.23
N ARG A 7 11.45 23.51 -18.14
CA ARG A 7 10.09 23.60 -17.57
C ARG A 7 10.21 24.19 -16.16
N GLN A 8 9.66 25.38 -15.96
CA GLN A 8 9.53 25.93 -14.62
C GLN A 8 8.50 25.11 -13.81
N PRO A 9 8.74 24.85 -12.52
CA PRO A 9 7.77 24.20 -11.65
C PRO A 9 6.53 25.09 -11.49
N LYS A 10 5.34 24.48 -11.50
CA LYS A 10 4.07 25.16 -11.24
C LYS A 10 4.06 25.64 -9.78
N SER A 11 3.73 26.90 -9.56
CA SER A 11 3.59 27.51 -8.24
C SER A 11 2.54 26.78 -7.40
N GLY A 12 2.90 26.34 -6.19
CA GLY A 12 1.97 25.79 -5.18
C GLY A 12 2.32 24.40 -4.63
N GLN A 13 3.36 23.73 -5.15
CA GLN A 13 3.88 22.51 -4.52
C GLN A 13 5.00 22.89 -3.55
N THR A 14 4.73 22.83 -2.24
CA THR A 14 5.77 22.68 -1.24
C THR A 14 6.37 21.28 -1.43
N HIS A 15 7.34 21.17 -2.33
CA HIS A 15 8.26 20.04 -2.27
C HIS A 15 8.95 20.14 -0.91
N GLU A 16 8.75 19.16 -0.04
CA GLU A 16 9.69 18.92 1.07
C GLU A 16 11.08 18.96 0.43
N SER A 17 11.83 20.00 0.76
CA SER A 17 13.03 20.46 0.04
C SER A 17 14.25 19.59 0.31
N GLU A 18 14.05 18.35 0.75
CA GLU A 18 15.13 17.44 1.02
C GLU A 18 15.55 16.71 -0.26
N PRO A 19 16.86 16.61 -0.53
CA PRO A 19 17.36 15.84 -1.66
C PRO A 19 16.97 14.38 -1.48
N LEU A 20 16.68 13.69 -2.58
CA LEU A 20 16.46 12.25 -2.59
C LEU A 20 17.73 11.54 -2.11
N LEU A 21 17.76 11.14 -0.84
CA LEU A 21 18.88 10.41 -0.28
C LEU A 21 18.73 8.93 -0.62
N LEU A 22 19.64 8.45 -1.46
CA LEU A 22 19.87 7.03 -1.65
C LEU A 22 20.82 6.56 -0.55
N GLU A 23 20.30 5.81 0.42
CA GLU A 23 21.13 5.29 1.51
C GLU A 23 21.83 3.98 1.13
N TYR A 24 21.15 3.12 0.35
CA TYR A 24 21.67 1.81 -0.02
C TYR A 24 21.37 1.47 -1.48
N LEU A 25 22.40 0.97 -2.17
CA LEU A 25 22.35 0.50 -3.55
C LEU A 25 23.08 -0.84 -3.62
N ASP A 26 22.41 -1.86 -4.16
CA ASP A 26 23.05 -3.13 -4.49
C ASP A 26 23.07 -3.31 -6.02
N LEU A 27 24.22 -3.74 -6.55
CA LEU A 27 24.43 -4.00 -7.96
C LEU A 27 24.70 -5.48 -8.14
N THR A 28 23.77 -6.18 -8.79
CA THR A 28 23.83 -7.63 -8.94
C THR A 28 23.86 -8.04 -10.41
N PRO A 29 24.51 -9.18 -10.74
CA PRO A 29 24.38 -9.77 -12.07
C PRO A 29 22.91 -10.00 -12.46
N ALA A 30 22.61 -9.90 -13.75
CA ALA A 30 21.22 -9.98 -14.24
C ALA A 30 20.51 -11.31 -13.91
N SER A 31 21.26 -12.40 -13.70
CA SER A 31 20.76 -13.73 -13.34
C SER A 31 20.59 -13.96 -11.84
N THR A 32 20.95 -13.00 -10.99
CA THR A 32 20.87 -13.14 -9.53
C THR A 32 19.42 -13.19 -9.05
N ASP A 33 19.17 -14.04 -8.05
CA ASP A 33 17.88 -14.10 -7.39
C ASP A 33 17.62 -12.81 -6.61
N LEU A 34 16.77 -11.97 -7.20
CA LEU A 34 16.32 -10.69 -6.65
C LEU A 34 15.89 -10.80 -5.18
N VAL A 35 15.16 -11.86 -4.82
CA VAL A 35 14.64 -12.04 -3.46
C VAL A 35 15.79 -12.09 -2.45
N ARG A 36 16.82 -12.89 -2.76
CA ARG A 36 17.97 -13.06 -1.87
C ARG A 36 18.73 -11.75 -1.67
N SER A 37 18.99 -11.02 -2.76
CA SER A 37 19.71 -9.74 -2.70
C SER A 37 18.93 -8.68 -1.93
N THR A 38 17.62 -8.56 -2.17
CA THR A 38 16.80 -7.58 -1.44
C THR A 38 16.70 -7.90 0.06
N LEU A 39 16.53 -9.18 0.43
CA LEU A 39 16.50 -9.56 1.85
C LEU A 39 17.86 -9.33 2.53
N ALA A 40 18.97 -9.65 1.85
CA ALA A 40 20.31 -9.39 2.36
C ALA A 40 20.58 -7.88 2.56
N MET A 41 20.07 -7.04 1.66
CA MET A 41 20.15 -5.58 1.79
C MET A 41 19.37 -5.10 3.02
N ILE A 42 18.14 -5.59 3.24
CA ILE A 42 17.35 -5.26 4.45
C ILE A 42 18.09 -5.68 5.72
N ASP A 43 18.64 -6.89 5.75
CA ASP A 43 19.38 -7.41 6.90
C ASP A 43 20.66 -6.60 7.15
N GLY A 44 21.37 -6.19 6.09
CA GLY A 44 22.54 -5.31 6.17
C GLY A 44 22.22 -3.90 6.68
N MET A 45 21.11 -3.30 6.22
CA MET A 45 20.64 -2.00 6.72
C MET A 45 20.34 -2.04 8.22
N ARG A 46 19.70 -3.12 8.69
CA ARG A 46 19.39 -3.33 10.10
C ARG A 46 20.64 -3.54 10.94
N ALA A 47 21.60 -4.32 10.44
CA ALA A 47 22.88 -4.50 11.10
C ALA A 47 23.66 -3.18 11.23
N ALA A 48 23.47 -2.25 10.29
CA ALA A 48 24.02 -0.90 10.34
C ALA A 48 23.21 0.09 11.22
N GLY A 49 22.15 -0.37 11.89
CA GLY A 49 21.33 0.42 12.81
C GLY A 49 20.13 1.12 12.19
N SER A 50 19.80 0.85 10.91
CA SER A 50 18.60 1.43 10.27
C SER A 50 17.35 0.61 10.59
N GLU A 51 16.27 1.29 10.97
CA GLU A 51 14.96 0.66 11.15
C GLU A 51 14.21 0.58 9.83
N VAL A 52 14.12 -0.62 9.25
CA VAL A 52 13.33 -0.88 8.04
C VAL A 52 12.00 -1.50 8.45
N THR A 53 10.92 -0.73 8.41
CA THR A 53 9.56 -1.18 8.82
C THR A 53 8.59 -1.36 7.66
N GLU A 54 8.89 -0.77 6.51
CA GLU A 54 8.04 -0.78 5.32
C GLU A 54 8.89 -0.86 4.05
N LEU A 55 8.38 -1.54 3.03
CA LEU A 55 9.03 -1.72 1.75
C LEU A 55 8.03 -1.54 0.59
N ILE A 56 8.32 -0.61 -0.31
CA ILE A 56 7.57 -0.46 -1.56
C ILE A 56 8.21 -1.34 -2.62
N VAL A 57 7.42 -2.24 -3.19
CA VAL A 57 7.92 -3.24 -4.15
C VAL A 57 7.35 -3.03 -5.54
N ASP A 58 8.17 -3.32 -6.55
CA ASP A 58 7.69 -3.38 -7.92
C ASP A 58 6.72 -4.56 -8.12
N ARG A 59 5.87 -4.45 -9.14
CA ARG A 59 4.96 -5.54 -9.57
C ARG A 59 5.70 -6.87 -9.80
N HIS A 60 7.01 -6.91 -10.05
CA HIS A 60 7.73 -8.18 -10.19
C HIS A 60 7.75 -9.04 -8.90
N TYR A 61 7.64 -8.42 -7.72
CA TYR A 61 7.58 -9.17 -6.46
C TYR A 61 6.25 -9.90 -6.29
N SER A 62 5.18 -9.47 -6.98
CA SER A 62 3.92 -10.19 -7.03
C SER A 62 4.00 -11.54 -7.76
N TYR A 63 5.12 -11.95 -8.36
CA TYR A 63 5.32 -13.33 -8.83
C TYR A 63 5.98 -14.25 -7.81
N LYS A 64 6.65 -13.70 -6.79
CA LYS A 64 7.43 -14.52 -5.87
C LYS A 64 6.50 -15.38 -5.02
N ARG A 65 6.97 -16.58 -4.68
CA ARG A 65 6.26 -17.47 -3.76
C ARG A 65 6.15 -16.79 -2.40
N ASN A 66 5.00 -16.96 -1.73
CA ASN A 66 4.71 -16.32 -0.45
C ASN A 66 5.83 -16.61 0.57
N GLU A 67 6.23 -17.88 0.69
CA GLU A 67 7.22 -18.39 1.65
C GLU A 67 8.62 -17.84 1.38
N ARG A 68 8.90 -17.39 0.14
CA ARG A 68 10.19 -16.80 -0.23
C ARG A 68 10.22 -15.29 -0.05
N TRP A 69 9.08 -14.62 -0.01
CA TRP A 69 9.03 -13.16 -0.04
C TRP A 69 8.21 -12.59 1.10
N ALA A 70 6.88 -12.63 0.99
CA ALA A 70 5.98 -11.98 1.94
C ALA A 70 6.13 -12.54 3.37
N GLU A 71 6.39 -13.84 3.53
CA GLU A 71 6.69 -14.43 4.83
C GLU A 71 8.01 -13.94 5.41
N GLU A 72 9.04 -13.83 4.58
CA GLU A 72 10.36 -13.37 5.00
C GLU A 72 10.35 -11.90 5.43
N LEU A 73 9.56 -11.06 4.76
CA LEU A 73 9.30 -9.69 5.20
C LEU A 73 8.56 -9.65 6.54
N ARG A 74 7.52 -10.47 6.71
CA ARG A 74 6.75 -10.55 7.96
C ARG A 74 7.58 -11.04 9.14
N LYS A 75 8.43 -12.05 8.96
CA LYS A 75 9.39 -12.53 9.99
C LYS A 75 10.32 -11.41 10.47
N ARG A 76 10.60 -10.45 9.59
CA ARG A 76 11.40 -9.26 9.89
C ARG A 76 10.56 -8.12 10.47
N GLY A 77 9.23 -8.19 10.50
CA GLY A 77 8.37 -7.06 10.87
C GLY A 77 8.34 -5.96 9.80
N VAL A 78 8.70 -6.29 8.55
CA VAL A 78 8.63 -5.37 7.40
C VAL A 78 7.27 -5.54 6.72
N ARG A 79 6.55 -4.42 6.59
CA ARG A 79 5.31 -4.35 5.81
C ARG A 79 5.64 -4.08 4.35
N GLN A 80 4.82 -4.58 3.42
CA GLN A 80 5.00 -4.30 1.99
C GLN A 80 3.88 -3.43 1.45
N VAL A 81 4.22 -2.60 0.47
CA VAL A 81 3.26 -1.87 -0.37
C VAL A 81 3.51 -2.28 -1.80
N LEU A 82 2.53 -2.93 -2.41
CA LEU A 82 2.67 -3.49 -3.76
C LEU A 82 1.50 -3.10 -4.63
N ASP A 83 1.75 -3.09 -5.94
CA ASP A 83 0.71 -2.96 -6.95
C ASP A 83 0.38 -4.31 -7.54
N LEU A 84 -0.91 -4.58 -7.69
CA LEU A 84 -1.42 -5.82 -8.25
C LEU A 84 -1.38 -5.76 -9.77
N ARG A 85 -1.09 -6.91 -10.37
CA ARG A 85 -1.22 -7.10 -11.81
C ARG A 85 -2.65 -7.48 -12.16
N SER A 86 -3.00 -7.35 -13.44
CA SER A 86 -4.24 -7.89 -13.99
C SER A 86 -4.42 -9.37 -13.66
N GLU A 87 -3.34 -10.15 -13.67
CA GLU A 87 -3.37 -11.59 -13.37
C GLU A 87 -3.57 -11.88 -11.88
N ASP A 88 -3.17 -10.96 -11.00
CA ASP A 88 -3.38 -11.06 -9.54
C ASP A 88 -4.81 -10.63 -9.14
N CYS A 89 -5.58 -10.06 -10.07
CA CYS A 89 -6.98 -9.66 -9.88
C CYS A 89 -7.94 -10.79 -10.28
N THR A 90 -7.72 -12.00 -9.75
CA THR A 90 -8.41 -13.23 -10.18
C THR A 90 -9.91 -13.23 -9.91
N GLY A 91 -10.37 -12.46 -8.93
CA GLY A 91 -11.75 -12.47 -8.43
C GLY A 91 -11.77 -12.64 -6.92
N PHE A 92 -12.91 -13.06 -6.38
CA PHE A 92 -13.00 -13.49 -4.99
C PHE A 92 -12.62 -14.96 -4.86
N GLU A 93 -11.84 -15.28 -3.83
CA GLU A 93 -11.55 -16.64 -3.37
C GLU A 93 -12.29 -16.88 -2.04
N ASP A 94 -12.83 -18.07 -1.84
CA ASP A 94 -13.53 -18.39 -0.59
C ASP A 94 -12.54 -18.69 0.54
N ALA A 95 -12.71 -18.02 1.67
CA ALA A 95 -11.86 -18.14 2.85
C ALA A 95 -12.73 -18.23 4.11
N ASP A 96 -12.91 -19.45 4.62
CA ASP A 96 -13.65 -19.80 5.85
C ASP A 96 -14.72 -18.77 6.26
N ASN A 97 -15.85 -18.78 5.57
CA ASN A 97 -17.02 -17.91 5.81
C ASN A 97 -16.91 -16.46 5.30
N ALA A 98 -15.86 -16.10 4.56
CA ALA A 98 -15.73 -14.81 3.88
C ALA A 98 -15.24 -15.01 2.44
N ARG A 99 -15.30 -13.95 1.65
CA ARG A 99 -14.76 -13.90 0.28
C ARG A 99 -13.52 -13.01 0.30
N VAL A 100 -12.40 -13.41 -0.27
CA VAL A 100 -11.15 -12.64 -0.22
C VAL A 100 -10.78 -12.16 -1.61
N ALA A 101 -10.49 -10.87 -1.73
CA ALA A 101 -9.89 -10.29 -2.92
C ALA A 101 -8.78 -9.32 -2.52
N ALA A 102 -7.67 -9.36 -3.26
CA ALA A 102 -6.52 -8.49 -3.03
C ALA A 102 -5.96 -8.57 -1.59
N GLY A 103 -5.99 -9.77 -0.97
CA GLY A 103 -5.49 -9.98 0.40
C GLY A 103 -6.39 -9.48 1.52
N VAL A 104 -7.61 -9.02 1.20
CA VAL A 104 -8.57 -8.50 2.18
C VAL A 104 -9.86 -9.31 2.12
N PRO A 105 -10.42 -9.75 3.27
CA PRO A 105 -11.72 -10.41 3.30
C PRO A 105 -12.88 -9.41 3.17
N HIS A 106 -13.95 -9.87 2.51
CA HIS A 106 -15.17 -9.14 2.18
C HIS A 106 -16.43 -9.88 2.62
N CYS A 107 -17.51 -9.11 2.75
CA CYS A 107 -18.84 -9.63 3.03
C CYS A 107 -19.25 -10.69 1.98
N PRO A 108 -19.89 -11.80 2.36
CA PRO A 108 -20.42 -12.76 1.40
C PRO A 108 -21.38 -12.15 0.37
N SER A 109 -22.17 -11.13 0.75
CA SER A 109 -23.08 -10.39 -0.15
C SER A 109 -22.36 -9.38 -1.07
N THR A 110 -21.03 -9.39 -1.16
CA THR A 110 -20.30 -8.48 -2.06
C THR A 110 -20.60 -8.83 -3.52
N PRO A 111 -21.01 -7.86 -4.36
CA PRO A 111 -21.28 -8.10 -5.77
C PRO A 111 -20.08 -8.69 -6.54
N GLU A 112 -20.35 -9.69 -7.39
CA GLU A 112 -19.30 -10.44 -8.10
C GLU A 112 -18.38 -9.57 -8.95
N HIS A 113 -18.94 -8.54 -9.60
CA HIS A 113 -18.19 -7.64 -10.47
C HIS A 113 -17.11 -6.84 -9.73
N LEU A 114 -17.19 -6.74 -8.40
CA LEU A 114 -16.15 -6.10 -7.59
C LEU A 114 -14.98 -7.04 -7.27
N GLY A 115 -15.08 -8.34 -7.54
CA GLY A 115 -13.98 -9.28 -7.30
C GLY A 115 -12.79 -9.02 -8.23
N ARG A 116 -13.07 -8.69 -9.50
CA ARG A 116 -12.07 -8.50 -10.55
C ARG A 116 -11.96 -7.04 -10.95
N LEU A 117 -11.19 -6.27 -10.17
CA LEU A 117 -10.87 -4.88 -10.48
C LEU A 117 -9.40 -4.78 -10.89
N ALA A 118 -9.14 -4.45 -12.16
CA ALA A 118 -7.78 -4.26 -12.66
C ALA A 118 -7.46 -2.77 -12.74
N ARG A 119 -6.31 -2.36 -12.21
CA ARG A 119 -5.85 -0.97 -12.34
C ARG A 119 -5.54 -0.67 -13.81
N PRO A 120 -6.11 0.39 -14.40
CA PRO A 120 -5.77 0.79 -15.76
C PRO A 120 -4.27 0.96 -15.94
N GLY A 121 -3.69 0.27 -16.92
CA GLY A 121 -2.28 0.38 -17.26
C GLY A 121 -1.92 1.75 -17.83
N PRO A 122 -0.61 2.08 -17.97
CA PRO A 122 -0.21 3.18 -18.84
C PRO A 122 -0.80 2.95 -20.24
N ALA A 123 -1.39 3.98 -20.84
CA ALA A 123 -2.09 3.90 -22.12
C ALA A 123 -1.29 3.08 -23.15
N GLU A 124 -1.97 2.20 -23.89
CA GLU A 124 -1.35 1.43 -24.97
C GLU A 124 -0.55 2.34 -25.90
N LYS A 125 0.68 1.95 -26.20
CA LYS A 125 1.49 2.64 -27.20
C LYS A 125 0.85 2.40 -28.57
N ARG A 126 0.04 3.35 -29.07
CA ARG A 126 -0.30 3.35 -30.50
C ARG A 126 0.99 3.46 -31.34
N PRO A 127 1.03 2.86 -32.56
CA PRO A 127 2.09 3.15 -33.50
C PRO A 127 2.23 4.67 -33.69
N ARG A 128 3.49 5.12 -33.76
CA ARG A 128 3.88 6.54 -33.79
C ARG A 128 3.18 7.35 -34.91
N SER A 129 2.63 6.67 -35.91
CA SER A 129 1.90 7.23 -37.05
C SER A 129 0.54 7.86 -36.73
N LEU A 130 -0.06 7.59 -35.56
CA LEU A 130 -1.35 8.18 -35.13
C LEU A 130 -1.21 9.29 -34.09
N CYS A 131 0.01 9.79 -33.86
CA CYS A 131 0.33 10.78 -32.83
C CYS A 131 0.24 12.22 -33.38
N GLY A 132 -0.96 12.65 -33.81
CA GLY A 132 -1.24 14.07 -34.02
C GLY A 132 -1.43 14.82 -32.69
N PRO A 133 -1.31 16.16 -32.67
CA PRO A 133 -1.53 16.98 -31.47
C PRO A 133 -2.93 16.79 -30.87
N ASP A 134 -3.96 16.67 -31.71
CA ASP A 134 -5.37 16.55 -31.27
C ASP A 134 -5.69 15.20 -30.58
N GLY A 135 -4.86 14.17 -30.83
CA GLY A 135 -5.04 12.84 -30.23
C GLY A 135 -4.39 12.68 -28.85
N ALA A 136 -3.69 13.70 -28.34
CA ALA A 136 -3.06 13.65 -27.01
C ALA A 136 -4.08 13.89 -25.89
N ASP A 137 -4.98 14.85 -26.06
CA ASP A 137 -5.96 15.24 -25.04
C ASP A 137 -7.03 14.16 -24.86
N ALA A 138 -7.56 13.61 -25.96
CA ALA A 138 -8.50 12.49 -25.90
C ALA A 138 -7.92 11.23 -25.21
N ARG A 139 -6.59 11.00 -25.31
CA ARG A 139 -5.91 9.91 -24.57
C ARG A 139 -5.81 10.19 -23.07
N TYR A 140 -5.59 11.45 -22.72
CA TYR A 140 -5.57 11.86 -21.33
C TYR A 140 -6.96 11.69 -20.71
N ASP A 141 -7.99 12.17 -21.40
CA ASP A 141 -9.37 12.10 -20.93
C ASP A 141 -9.88 10.66 -20.77
N ASP A 142 -9.66 9.79 -21.78
CA ASP A 142 -10.02 8.35 -21.69
C ASP A 142 -9.29 7.67 -20.52
N ARG A 143 -8.00 7.98 -20.33
CA ARG A 143 -7.22 7.44 -19.21
C ARG A 143 -7.75 7.92 -17.87
N MET A 144 -8.06 9.21 -17.75
CA MET A 144 -8.60 9.79 -16.53
C MET A 144 -9.99 9.21 -16.21
N ALA A 145 -10.85 9.03 -17.22
CA ALA A 145 -12.15 8.39 -17.06
C ALA A 145 -12.01 6.95 -16.53
N LYS A 146 -11.09 6.15 -17.11
CA LYS A 146 -10.82 4.78 -16.64
C LYS A 146 -10.27 4.75 -15.21
N LEU A 147 -9.39 5.69 -14.86
CA LEU A 147 -8.85 5.79 -13.51
C LEU A 147 -9.92 6.20 -12.49
N ASN A 148 -10.81 7.12 -12.84
CA ASN A 148 -11.92 7.53 -11.98
C ASN A 148 -12.89 6.38 -11.76
N LEU A 149 -13.29 5.67 -12.82
CA LEU A 149 -14.13 4.47 -12.71
C LEU A 149 -13.48 3.40 -11.82
N PHE A 150 -12.17 3.16 -11.98
CA PHE A 150 -11.43 2.24 -11.13
C PHE A 150 -11.48 2.67 -9.65
N ARG A 151 -11.27 3.96 -9.35
CA ARG A 151 -11.32 4.49 -7.98
C ARG A 151 -12.71 4.35 -7.37
N GLU A 152 -13.75 4.70 -8.11
CA GLU A 152 -15.15 4.53 -7.68
C GLU A 152 -15.46 3.06 -7.35
N GLN A 153 -15.02 2.13 -8.19
CA GLN A 153 -15.20 0.69 -7.96
C GLN A 153 -14.40 0.20 -6.73
N ILE A 154 -13.19 0.72 -6.52
CA ILE A 154 -12.38 0.39 -5.34
C ILE A 154 -13.02 0.92 -4.07
N GLU A 155 -13.48 2.16 -4.05
CA GLU A 155 -14.20 2.75 -2.93
C GLU A 155 -15.45 1.95 -2.60
N LEU A 156 -16.23 1.57 -3.62
CA LEU A 156 -17.40 0.72 -3.44
C LEU A 156 -17.01 -0.64 -2.84
N ARG A 157 -16.02 -1.33 -3.41
CA ARG A 157 -15.53 -2.62 -2.91
C ARG A 157 -15.01 -2.54 -1.47
N GLN A 158 -14.34 -1.44 -1.11
CA GLN A 158 -13.82 -1.22 0.23
C GLN A 158 -14.93 -1.11 1.28
N ARG A 159 -16.13 -0.63 0.93
CA ARG A 159 -17.29 -0.61 1.85
C ARG A 159 -17.69 -2.02 2.29
N PHE A 160 -17.55 -3.00 1.41
CA PHE A 160 -17.83 -4.40 1.71
C PHE A 160 -16.69 -5.13 2.42
N ALA A 161 -15.51 -4.52 2.55
CA ALA A 161 -14.37 -5.13 3.22
C ALA A 161 -14.62 -5.24 4.73
N LEU A 162 -14.37 -6.43 5.29
CA LEU A 162 -14.47 -6.66 6.73
C LEU A 162 -13.56 -5.69 7.49
N GLU A 163 -13.94 -5.38 8.73
CA GLU A 163 -13.15 -4.52 9.60
C GLU A 163 -12.13 -5.33 10.40
N ARG A 164 -10.86 -4.95 10.36
CA ARG A 164 -9.80 -5.66 11.10
C ARG A 164 -9.78 -5.20 12.55
N HIS A 165 -9.98 -6.11 13.49
CA HIS A 165 -9.96 -5.81 14.92
C HIS A 165 -8.60 -6.08 15.59
N GLY A 166 -7.70 -6.82 14.94
CA GLY A 166 -6.37 -7.10 15.46
C GLY A 166 -5.91 -8.54 15.19
N PRO A 167 -4.89 -9.03 15.92
CA PRO A 167 -4.41 -10.39 15.78
C PRO A 167 -5.46 -11.42 16.23
N GLY A 168 -5.32 -12.63 15.69
CA GLY A 168 -6.08 -13.82 16.05
C GLY A 168 -5.83 -14.27 17.49
N ASN A 169 -6.77 -15.04 18.02
CA ASN A 169 -6.56 -15.74 19.29
C ASN A 169 -5.74 -17.01 18.99
N GLY A 170 -4.48 -17.06 19.43
CA GLY A 170 -3.59 -18.21 19.22
C GLY A 170 -2.41 -17.88 18.31
N ASN A 171 -2.57 -18.03 17.00
CA ASN A 171 -1.51 -17.73 16.04
C ASN A 171 -1.42 -16.20 15.80
N PRO A 172 -0.27 -15.54 16.10
CA PRO A 172 -0.11 -14.09 15.90
C PRO A 172 -0.27 -13.62 14.45
N LEU A 173 -0.11 -14.52 13.48
CA LEU A 173 -0.30 -14.22 12.05
C LEU A 173 -1.78 -14.19 11.65
N ASP A 174 -2.63 -14.94 12.35
CA ASP A 174 -4.07 -14.92 12.11
C ASP A 174 -4.64 -13.56 12.51
N SER A 175 -5.83 -13.24 12.02
CA SER A 175 -6.43 -11.93 12.28
C SER A 175 -7.91 -12.01 12.55
N ARG A 176 -8.39 -11.15 13.45
CA ARG A 176 -9.79 -11.01 13.81
C ARG A 176 -10.46 -9.97 12.94
N TRP A 177 -11.61 -10.33 12.39
CA TRP A 177 -12.37 -9.53 11.44
C TRP A 177 -13.83 -9.42 11.85
N GLY A 178 -14.42 -8.25 11.64
CA GLY A 178 -15.80 -7.93 11.96
C GLY A 178 -16.62 -7.61 10.70
N CYS A 179 -17.93 -7.76 10.82
CA CYS A 179 -18.88 -7.45 9.75
C CYS A 179 -18.79 -5.95 9.36
N PRO A 180 -18.70 -5.60 8.06
CA PRO A 180 -18.64 -4.20 7.63
C PRO A 180 -19.88 -3.39 8.02
N ALA A 181 -21.05 -4.03 8.12
CA ALA A 181 -22.27 -3.36 8.56
C ALA A 181 -22.19 -2.93 10.04
N ALA A 182 -21.59 -3.78 10.89
CA ALA A 182 -21.37 -3.45 12.30
C ALA A 182 -20.31 -2.34 12.47
N ALA A 183 -19.42 -2.16 11.49
CA ALA A 183 -18.47 -1.06 11.41
C ALA A 183 -19.06 0.20 10.75
N GLY A 184 -20.34 0.19 10.35
CA GLY A 184 -21.01 1.35 9.75
C GLY A 184 -20.64 1.64 8.29
N LYS A 185 -20.03 0.69 7.57
CA LYS A 185 -19.62 0.89 6.16
C LYS A 185 -20.77 0.67 5.16
N LEU A 186 -21.77 -0.12 5.55
CA LEU A 186 -22.95 -0.47 4.77
C LEU A 186 -24.11 -0.87 5.71
N GLY A 187 -25.33 -0.96 5.20
CA GLY A 187 -26.47 -1.51 5.94
C GLY A 187 -26.65 -3.00 5.64
N CYS A 188 -27.05 -3.81 6.63
CA CYS A 188 -27.33 -5.23 6.42
C CYS A 188 -28.53 -5.67 7.26
N GLU A 189 -29.50 -6.32 6.62
CA GLU A 189 -30.73 -6.79 7.28
C GLU A 189 -30.47 -7.81 8.41
N LEU A 190 -29.38 -8.57 8.32
CA LEU A 190 -28.97 -9.52 9.36
C LEU A 190 -28.40 -8.82 10.62
N ARG A 191 -28.15 -7.51 10.55
CA ARG A 191 -27.58 -6.71 11.65
C ARG A 191 -28.58 -5.60 12.04
N PRO A 192 -29.32 -5.79 13.15
CA PRO A 192 -30.33 -4.84 13.61
C PRO A 192 -29.78 -3.41 13.72
N GLY A 193 -30.55 -2.42 13.26
CA GLY A 193 -30.20 -1.00 13.34
C GLY A 193 -29.22 -0.49 12.27
N THR A 194 -28.58 -1.39 11.51
CA THR A 194 -27.58 -0.96 10.51
C THR A 194 -28.21 -0.44 9.22
N VAL A 195 -29.40 -0.94 8.85
CA VAL A 195 -30.13 -0.47 7.66
C VAL A 195 -30.66 0.96 7.88
N GLU A 196 -31.23 1.20 9.06
CA GLU A 196 -31.74 2.50 9.48
C GLU A 196 -30.61 3.54 9.57
N ALA A 197 -29.42 3.14 9.99
CA ALA A 197 -28.24 4.01 10.02
C ALA A 197 -27.65 4.27 8.62
N ALA A 198 -27.65 3.26 7.73
CA ALA A 198 -27.07 3.35 6.40
C ALA A 198 -27.90 4.18 5.41
N THR A 199 -29.23 4.07 5.49
CA THR A 199 -30.18 4.73 4.58
C THR A 199 -29.99 6.26 4.49
N PRO A 200 -29.98 7.04 5.60
CA PRO A 200 -29.81 8.50 5.52
C PRO A 200 -28.42 8.92 5.01
N LEU A 201 -27.42 8.05 5.12
CA LEU A 201 -26.06 8.30 4.64
C LEU A 201 -25.86 7.90 3.16
N GLY A 202 -26.91 7.37 2.50
CA GLY A 202 -26.80 6.86 1.12
C GLY A 202 -25.80 5.72 0.99
N LEU A 203 -25.58 4.93 2.06
CA LEU A 203 -24.70 3.78 2.02
C LEU A 203 -25.43 2.57 1.40
N PRO A 204 -24.72 1.66 0.72
CA PRO A 204 -25.31 0.44 0.20
C PRO A 204 -26.01 -0.36 1.30
N VAL A 205 -27.19 -0.87 1.01
CA VAL A 205 -27.90 -1.82 1.87
C VAL A 205 -27.85 -3.18 1.20
N VAL A 206 -27.41 -4.19 1.95
CA VAL A 206 -27.28 -5.56 1.47
C VAL A 206 -28.33 -6.44 2.14
N GLU A 207 -28.99 -7.23 1.32
CA GLU A 207 -29.74 -8.39 1.79
C GLU A 207 -28.72 -9.45 2.26
N GLY A 208 -29.06 -10.17 3.33
CA GLY A 208 -28.25 -11.30 3.77
C GLY A 208 -28.10 -12.33 2.65
N PRO A 209 -27.04 -13.16 2.63
CA PRO A 209 -26.91 -14.22 1.63
C PRO A 209 -27.97 -15.30 1.91
N ALA A 210 -29.19 -15.09 1.39
CA ALA A 210 -30.36 -15.93 1.66
C ALA A 210 -30.15 -17.40 1.24
N ASP A 211 -29.30 -17.61 0.23
CA ASP A 211 -28.99 -18.93 -0.32
C ASP A 211 -27.98 -19.74 0.52
N LEU A 212 -27.33 -19.11 1.52
CA LEU A 212 -26.34 -19.78 2.37
C LEU A 212 -26.97 -20.25 3.68
N SER A 213 -27.18 -21.56 3.81
CA SER A 213 -27.59 -22.23 5.05
C SER A 213 -26.60 -23.33 5.44
N PRO A 214 -25.96 -23.26 6.62
CA PRO A 214 -26.07 -22.20 7.62
C PRO A 214 -25.44 -20.87 7.17
N LEU A 215 -25.90 -19.76 7.76
CA LEU A 215 -25.32 -18.45 7.49
C LEU A 215 -23.82 -18.42 7.87
N PRO A 216 -22.97 -17.74 7.07
CA PRO A 216 -21.55 -17.59 7.36
C PRO A 216 -21.28 -16.98 8.75
N LYS A 217 -20.24 -17.45 9.44
CA LYS A 217 -19.86 -16.95 10.78
C LYS A 217 -19.61 -15.44 10.82
N VAL A 218 -19.09 -14.84 9.74
CA VAL A 218 -18.90 -13.38 9.64
C VAL A 218 -20.22 -12.61 9.75
N CYS A 219 -21.32 -13.20 9.27
CA CYS A 219 -22.65 -12.60 9.30
C CYS A 219 -23.34 -12.77 10.66
N THR A 220 -22.98 -13.77 11.45
CA THR A 220 -23.64 -14.09 12.71
C THR A 220 -22.85 -13.63 13.95
N GLN A 221 -21.54 -13.82 13.98
CA GLN A 221 -20.68 -13.50 15.13
C GLN A 221 -20.19 -12.05 15.11
N ARG A 222 -19.86 -11.49 16.28
CA ARG A 222 -19.29 -10.11 16.36
C ARG A 222 -17.95 -10.01 15.62
N THR A 223 -17.09 -11.00 15.82
CA THR A 223 -15.79 -11.11 15.16
C THR A 223 -15.50 -12.57 14.85
N VAL A 224 -14.84 -12.83 13.72
CA VAL A 224 -14.31 -14.14 13.33
C VAL A 224 -12.79 -14.08 13.23
N THR A 225 -12.10 -15.15 13.59
CA THR A 225 -10.66 -15.28 13.33
C THR A 225 -10.49 -15.96 11.98
N LEU A 226 -9.86 -15.28 11.02
CA LEU A 226 -9.49 -15.85 9.73
C LEU A 226 -8.01 -16.21 9.75
N ARG A 227 -7.70 -17.41 9.23
CA ARG A 227 -6.33 -17.89 9.19
C ARG A 227 -5.54 -17.11 8.16
N HIS A 228 -4.30 -16.78 8.48
CA HIS A 228 -3.42 -16.01 7.60
C HIS A 228 -3.30 -16.61 6.19
N GLN A 229 -3.20 -17.94 6.11
CA GLN A 229 -3.06 -18.67 4.85
C GLN A 229 -4.28 -18.55 3.92
N ASP A 230 -5.47 -18.29 4.48
CA ASP A 230 -6.71 -18.16 3.70
C ASP A 230 -6.90 -16.72 3.17
N LEU A 231 -6.09 -15.77 3.62
CA LEU A 231 -6.22 -14.34 3.32
C LEU A 231 -5.27 -13.88 2.21
N GLN A 232 -4.94 -14.75 1.24
CA GLN A 232 -3.97 -14.48 0.18
C GLN A 232 -2.70 -13.80 0.75
N PRO A 233 -1.94 -14.48 1.62
CA PRO A 233 -0.93 -13.88 2.51
C PRO A 233 0.20 -13.12 1.80
N LYS A 234 0.36 -13.35 0.50
CA LYS A 234 1.27 -12.65 -0.40
C LYS A 234 0.81 -11.25 -0.79
N LEU A 235 -0.50 -11.03 -0.86
CA LEU A 235 -1.13 -9.79 -1.31
C LEU A 235 -1.51 -8.87 -0.15
N GLN A 236 -1.44 -9.38 1.08
CA GLN A 236 -1.67 -8.58 2.27
C GLN A 236 -0.70 -7.40 2.36
N GLN A 237 -1.28 -6.24 2.63
CA GLN A 237 -0.63 -4.96 2.84
C GLN A 237 -1.48 -4.12 3.80
N GLU A 238 -0.89 -3.08 4.37
CA GLU A 238 -1.55 -2.24 5.38
C GLU A 238 -2.73 -1.45 4.80
N HIS A 239 -2.51 -0.79 3.66
CA HIS A 239 -3.54 -0.01 2.98
C HIS A 239 -4.31 -0.87 1.99
N TYR A 240 -5.63 -0.65 1.92
CA TYR A 240 -6.49 -1.32 0.95
C TYR A 240 -6.00 -1.04 -0.49
N TRP A 241 -5.73 -2.08 -1.28
CA TRP A 241 -5.18 -1.88 -2.63
C TRP A 241 -6.12 -1.02 -3.49
N GLY A 242 -5.53 -0.02 -4.15
CA GLY A 242 -6.25 0.93 -4.99
C GLY A 242 -6.88 2.11 -4.23
N SER A 243 -6.90 2.09 -2.89
CA SER A 243 -7.44 3.21 -2.11
C SER A 243 -6.55 4.45 -2.21
N HIS A 244 -7.07 5.61 -1.78
CA HIS A 244 -6.29 6.84 -1.74
C HIS A 244 -5.01 6.71 -0.90
N ASP A 245 -5.11 6.15 0.31
CA ASP A 245 -3.94 5.96 1.19
C ASP A 245 -2.90 5.04 0.54
N TRP A 246 -3.35 3.99 -0.14
CA TRP A 246 -2.47 3.13 -0.92
C TRP A 246 -1.82 3.89 -2.09
N GLU A 247 -2.58 4.73 -2.83
CA GLU A 247 -2.03 5.54 -3.93
C GLU A 247 -0.94 6.51 -3.43
N VAL A 248 -1.18 7.19 -2.31
CA VAL A 248 -0.23 8.10 -1.66
C VAL A 248 1.03 7.33 -1.22
N SER A 249 0.84 6.19 -0.55
CA SER A 249 1.93 5.34 -0.09
C SER A 249 2.77 4.80 -1.26
N TYR A 250 2.12 4.32 -2.32
CA TYR A 250 2.78 3.76 -3.50
C TYR A 250 3.48 4.82 -4.37
N ALA A 251 2.97 6.06 -4.40
CA ALA A 251 3.55 7.15 -5.18
C ALA A 251 4.99 7.52 -4.76
N ARG A 252 5.40 7.18 -3.53
CA ARG A 252 6.78 7.34 -3.05
C ARG A 252 7.81 6.60 -3.93
N ARG A 253 7.40 5.58 -4.68
CA ARG A 253 8.24 4.87 -5.67
C ARG A 253 8.85 5.81 -6.73
N SER A 254 8.18 6.90 -7.04
CA SER A 254 8.67 7.91 -8.01
C SER A 254 10.06 8.46 -7.65
N ARG A 255 10.38 8.52 -6.35
CA ARG A 255 11.70 8.92 -5.83
C ARG A 255 12.82 7.99 -6.33
N VAL A 256 12.57 6.68 -6.24
CA VAL A 256 13.47 5.63 -6.72
C VAL A 256 13.53 5.57 -8.25
N GLU A 257 12.39 5.73 -8.93
CA GLU A 257 12.34 5.75 -10.40
C GLU A 257 13.13 6.92 -11.00
N GLY A 258 13.13 8.09 -10.35
CA GLY A 258 13.94 9.24 -10.74
C GLY A 258 15.44 8.92 -10.75
N PHE A 259 15.94 8.29 -9.69
CA PHE A 259 17.34 7.86 -9.59
C PHE A 259 17.72 6.88 -10.70
N PHE A 260 16.91 5.84 -10.93
CA PHE A 260 17.15 4.90 -12.02
C PHE A 260 17.03 5.53 -13.41
N GLY A 261 16.23 6.58 -13.56
CA GLY A 261 16.16 7.39 -14.77
C GLY A 261 17.51 8.03 -15.06
N THR A 262 18.10 8.70 -14.07
CA THR A 262 19.43 9.31 -14.17
C THR A 262 20.53 8.29 -14.47
N LEU A 263 20.52 7.12 -13.82
CA LEU A 263 21.52 6.07 -14.07
C LEU A 263 21.44 5.52 -15.51
N LYS A 264 20.23 5.41 -16.08
CA LYS A 264 20.01 4.89 -17.45
C LYS A 264 20.22 5.94 -18.52
N ASP A 265 20.20 7.23 -18.16
CA ASP A 265 20.39 8.30 -19.12
C ASP A 265 21.78 8.19 -19.76
N ALA A 266 21.81 8.14 -21.09
CA ALA A 266 23.04 7.92 -21.86
C ALA A 266 24.06 9.07 -21.69
N SER A 267 23.61 10.25 -21.27
CA SER A 267 24.45 11.42 -21.01
C SER A 267 24.96 11.52 -19.58
N VAL A 268 24.40 10.73 -18.64
CA VAL A 268 24.78 10.79 -17.22
C VAL A 268 25.38 9.46 -16.75
N GLY A 269 24.57 8.43 -16.56
CA GLY A 269 25.04 7.14 -16.03
C GLY A 269 25.40 6.12 -17.11
N ASN A 270 24.75 6.19 -18.28
CA ASN A 270 24.88 5.25 -19.40
C ASN A 270 24.87 3.76 -19.00
N LEU A 271 24.19 3.42 -17.90
CA LEU A 271 24.06 2.04 -17.45
C LEU A 271 22.96 1.35 -18.24
N ARG A 272 23.35 0.33 -19.00
CA ARG A 272 22.44 -0.49 -19.79
C ARG A 272 21.90 -1.66 -18.97
N ARG A 273 20.58 -1.91 -19.09
CA ARG A 273 19.82 -2.90 -18.30
C ARG A 273 20.26 -4.35 -18.55
N ASP A 274 20.91 -4.55 -19.69
CA ASP A 274 21.47 -5.78 -20.23
C ASP A 274 22.80 -6.18 -19.57
N ALA A 275 23.45 -5.28 -18.85
CA ALA A 275 24.72 -5.55 -18.16
C ALA A 275 24.58 -5.78 -16.65
N PHE A 276 23.65 -5.09 -15.97
CA PHE A 276 23.51 -5.14 -14.49
C PHE A 276 22.06 -4.93 -14.04
N ARG A 277 21.72 -5.46 -12.86
CA ARG A 277 20.49 -5.12 -12.13
C ARG A 277 20.86 -4.26 -10.91
N GLY A 278 20.16 -3.14 -10.74
CA GLY A 278 20.28 -2.31 -9.54
C GLY A 278 19.01 -2.43 -8.71
N ASP A 279 19.18 -2.67 -7.41
CA ASP A 279 18.12 -2.61 -6.41
C ASP A 279 18.46 -1.49 -5.43
N CYS A 280 17.48 -0.68 -5.05
CA CYS A 280 17.70 0.39 -4.09
C CYS A 280 16.56 0.49 -3.09
N LEU A 281 16.92 0.89 -1.88
CA LEU A 281 15.99 1.25 -0.81
C LEU A 281 16.17 2.72 -0.48
N GLY A 282 15.08 3.48 -0.55
CA GLY A 282 15.02 4.85 -0.06
C GLY A 282 14.36 4.85 1.32
N VAL A 283 14.98 5.52 2.28
CA VAL A 283 14.42 5.70 3.62
C VAL A 283 13.85 7.12 3.72
N ASN A 284 12.71 7.29 4.39
CA ASN A 284 12.27 8.63 4.81
C ASN A 284 13.16 9.03 5.99
N GLY A 285 14.13 9.90 5.76
CA GLY A 285 15.00 10.40 6.81
C GLY A 285 14.25 11.39 7.69
N HIS A 286 13.63 10.93 8.78
CA HIS A 286 13.60 11.74 10.00
C HIS A 286 14.81 11.31 10.82
N ARG A 287 16.01 11.73 10.39
CA ARG A 287 17.18 11.68 11.28
C ARG A 287 17.09 12.93 12.13
N ASP A 288 16.56 12.79 13.34
CA ASP A 288 16.81 13.76 14.39
C ASP A 288 18.33 13.81 14.61
N LEU A 289 18.95 14.82 14.02
CA LEU A 289 20.36 15.11 14.24
C LEU A 289 20.54 15.50 15.71
N PRO A 290 21.42 14.82 16.48
CA PRO A 290 21.69 15.22 17.84
C PRO A 290 22.58 16.46 17.83
N GLY A 291 22.06 17.61 18.24
CA GLY A 291 22.89 18.82 18.35
C GLY A 291 22.13 20.09 18.65
N GLY A 292 21.84 20.34 19.93
CA GLY A 292 21.33 21.61 20.41
C GLY A 292 21.25 21.63 21.92
N GLY A 293 22.40 21.54 22.59
CA GLY A 293 22.49 21.62 24.05
C GLY A 293 21.80 22.88 24.57
N ARG A 294 20.81 22.70 25.43
CA ARG A 294 20.42 23.73 26.40
C ARG A 294 21.12 23.40 27.70
N GLU A 295 21.96 24.33 28.10
CA GLU A 295 22.57 24.42 29.43
C GLU A 295 21.53 24.16 30.51
N THR A 296 21.75 23.11 31.27
CA THR A 296 21.20 22.99 32.62
C THR A 296 21.88 24.04 33.50
N SER A 297 21.09 24.94 34.07
CA SER A 297 21.46 25.64 35.29
C SER A 297 20.50 25.27 36.42
N PRO A 298 21.00 25.21 37.66
CA PRO A 298 20.52 24.28 38.66
C PRO A 298 19.35 24.85 39.48
N VAL A 299 18.46 23.95 39.91
CA VAL A 299 17.50 24.22 40.97
C VAL A 299 18.29 24.31 42.28
N VAL A 300 18.44 25.52 42.81
CA VAL A 300 18.97 25.77 44.15
C VAL A 300 17.82 25.60 45.14
N ASP A 301 17.85 24.49 45.87
CA ASP A 301 17.11 24.27 47.10
C ASP A 301 17.66 25.24 48.17
N SER A 302 16.79 26.05 48.75
CA SER A 302 17.11 26.88 49.92
C SER A 302 15.93 26.86 50.88
N SER A 303 16.00 25.87 51.76
CA SER A 303 15.25 25.78 53.00
C SER A 303 15.68 26.87 54.02
N SER A 304 14.70 27.30 54.83
CA SER A 304 14.79 27.99 56.14
C SER A 304 14.82 29.54 56.15
N PRO A 305 14.44 30.20 57.28
CA PRO A 305 13.34 29.94 58.23
C PRO A 305 12.48 31.21 58.51
N GLN A 306 11.33 31.05 59.18
CA GLN A 306 10.55 32.18 59.72
C GLN A 306 11.28 32.97 60.80
N PRO A 307 10.90 34.25 61.00
CA PRO A 307 10.69 34.74 62.36
C PRO A 307 9.34 35.43 62.58
N ARG A 308 8.94 35.30 63.84
CA ARG A 308 7.75 35.78 64.55
C ARG A 308 7.49 37.29 64.41
N THR A 309 6.22 37.65 64.31
CA THR A 309 5.46 38.41 65.32
C THR A 309 3.99 38.06 65.20
#